data_AF-A0A953ILN3-F1
#
_entry.id   AF-A0A953ILN3-F1
#
_cell.length_a   1.000
_cell.length_b   1.000
_cell.length_c   1.000
_cell.angle_alpha   90.00
_cell.angle_beta   90.00
_cell.angle_gamma   90.00
#
_symmetry.space_group_name_H-M   'P 1'
#
loop_
_entity.id
_entity.type
_entity.pdbx_description
1 polymer ?
#
loop_
_entity_poly.entity_id
_entity_poly.type
_entity_poly.pdbx_seq_one_letter_code
_entity_poly.pdbx_strand_id
1 'polypeptide(L)'
;MDFAFFLIQLLNGLQYGLLLFLVASGLTLIFGIMGIINLAHGSFYMLGAYLAWWLASLTGSLLAAVLVAVPLTVLFGMALEWLLIRRLYERDHLFQVLLTYGLILVFEEMRSILWGD
;
A
#
# COMPACT_ATOMS: atom_id res chain seq x y z
N MET A 1 26.92 -10.45 -23.03
CA MET A 1 25.74 -9.67 -22.61
C MET A 1 25.38 -8.77 -23.77
N ASP A 2 24.21 -8.96 -24.36
CA ASP A 2 23.69 -8.04 -25.38
C ASP A 2 23.45 -6.66 -24.74
N PHE A 3 23.76 -5.58 -25.46
CA PHE A 3 23.52 -4.21 -25.01
C PHE A 3 22.03 -3.98 -24.69
N ALA A 4 21.14 -4.57 -25.48
CA ALA A 4 19.70 -4.51 -25.23
C ALA A 4 19.31 -5.14 -23.88
N PHE A 5 19.91 -6.28 -23.54
CA PHE A 5 19.67 -6.97 -22.27
C PHE A 5 20.16 -6.15 -21.08
N PHE A 6 21.35 -5.54 -21.18
CA PHE A 6 21.86 -4.65 -20.14
C PHE A 6 20.92 -3.46 -19.90
N LEU A 7 20.42 -2.83 -20.97
CA LEU A 7 19.51 -1.69 -20.87
C LEU A 7 18.18 -2.07 -20.21
N ILE A 8 17.61 -3.23 -20.56
CA ILE A 8 16.38 -3.73 -19.93
C ILE A 8 16.59 -3.95 -18.43
N GLN A 9 17.72 -4.55 -18.02
CA GLN A 9 17.98 -4.80 -16.59
C GLN A 9 18.17 -3.49 -15.82
N LEU A 10 18.81 -2.49 -16.43
CA LEU A 10 18.97 -1.16 -15.85
C LEU A 10 17.61 -0.47 -15.66
N LEU A 11 16.71 -0.55 -16.65
CA LEU A 11 15.36 -0.02 -16.55
C LEU A 11 14.51 -0.76 -15.51
N ASN A 12 14.63 -2.09 -15.41
CA ASN A 12 13.96 -2.86 -14.36
C ASN A 12 14.46 -2.47 -12.95
N GLY A 13 15.77 -2.30 -12.78
CA GLY A 13 16.35 -1.83 -11.53
C GLY A 13 15.86 -0.44 -11.14
N LEU A 14 15.79 0.48 -12.11
CA LEU A 14 15.24 1.82 -11.90
C LEU A 14 13.75 1.78 -11.54
N GLN A 15 12.94 1.00 -12.27
CA GLN A 15 11.52 0.83 -12.00
C GLN A 15 11.28 0.32 -10.57
N TYR A 16 11.99 -0.75 -10.19
CA TYR A 16 11.84 -1.33 -8.86
C TYR A 16 12.35 -0.39 -7.76
N GLY A 17 13.47 0.30 -7.99
CA GLY A 17 13.99 1.32 -7.08
C GLY A 17 13.01 2.47 -6.86
N LEU A 18 12.38 2.97 -7.92
CA LEU A 18 11.35 4.02 -7.84
C LEU A 18 10.10 3.54 -7.09
N LEU A 19 9.68 2.29 -7.31
CA LEU A 19 8.57 1.69 -6.58
C LEU A 19 8.88 1.61 -5.08
N LEU A 20 10.02 1.02 -4.71
CA LEU A 20 10.43 0.92 -3.31
C LEU A 20 10.60 2.29 -2.66
N PHE A 21 11.17 3.26 -3.38
CA PHE A 21 11.28 4.64 -2.93
C PHE A 21 9.91 5.26 -2.66
N LEU A 22 8.96 5.12 -3.60
CA LEU A 22 7.62 5.65 -3.47
C LEU A 22 6.91 5.07 -2.24
N VAL A 23 6.98 3.74 -2.06
CA VAL A 23 6.39 3.06 -0.90
C VAL A 23 7.04 3.54 0.40
N ALA A 24 8.37 3.54 0.47
CA ALA A 24 9.12 3.95 1.67
C ALA A 24 8.88 5.42 2.04
N SER A 25 8.80 6.31 1.05
CA SER A 25 8.54 7.75 1.27
C SER A 25 7.17 8.01 1.91
N GLY A 26 6.21 7.10 1.76
CA GLY A 26 4.86 7.21 2.31
C GLY A 26 4.85 7.34 3.83
N LEU A 27 5.63 6.53 4.55
CA LEU A 27 5.73 6.64 6.01
C LEU A 27 6.31 7.99 6.44
N THR A 28 7.37 8.46 5.76
CA THR A 28 8.00 9.75 6.06
C THR A 28 7.05 10.92 5.81
N LEU A 29 6.27 10.89 4.73
CA LEU A 29 5.27 11.91 4.42
C LEU A 29 4.14 11.92 5.44
N ILE A 30 3.59 10.75 5.78
CA ILE A 30 2.52 10.60 6.77
C ILE A 30 3.00 11.12 8.13
N PHE A 31 4.15 10.65 8.59
CA PHE A 31 4.70 11.08 9.87
C PHE A 31 5.07 12.57 9.86
N GLY A 32 5.66 13.06 8.77
CA GLY A 32 6.11 14.46 8.66
C GLY A 32 4.98 15.48 8.60
N ILE A 33 3.82 15.11 8.04
CA ILE A 33 2.65 16.02 7.93
C ILE A 33 1.68 15.82 9.10
N MET A 34 1.38 14.58 9.47
CA MET A 34 0.33 14.26 10.45
C MET A 34 0.87 13.98 11.85
N GLY A 35 2.18 13.71 12.01
CA GLY A 35 2.79 13.36 13.30
C GLY A 35 2.45 11.93 13.77
N ILE A 36 1.99 11.06 12.87
CA ILE A 36 1.50 9.71 13.19
C ILE A 36 2.41 8.65 12.61
N ILE A 37 2.77 7.66 13.42
CA ILE A 37 3.57 6.52 12.97
C ILE A 37 2.63 5.46 12.40
N ASN A 38 2.40 5.51 11.07
CA ASN A 38 1.57 4.53 10.36
C ASN A 38 2.41 3.41 9.74
N LEU A 39 2.71 2.36 10.52
CA LEU A 39 3.44 1.20 9.99
C LEU A 39 2.64 0.43 8.92
N ALA A 40 1.31 0.49 8.98
CA ALA A 40 0.41 -0.22 8.06
C ALA A 40 0.35 0.39 6.66
N HIS A 41 1.00 1.53 6.38
CA HIS A 41 0.97 2.19 5.07
C HIS A 41 1.30 1.22 3.91
N GLY A 42 2.28 0.32 4.11
CA GLY A 42 2.65 -0.70 3.12
C GLY A 42 1.53 -1.70 2.84
N SER A 43 0.72 -2.03 3.85
CA SER A 43 -0.47 -2.88 3.70
C SER A 43 -1.56 -2.19 2.88
N PHE A 44 -1.70 -0.86 2.94
CA PHE A 44 -2.61 -0.14 2.04
C PHE A 44 -2.14 -0.19 0.58
N TYR A 45 -0.83 -0.07 0.33
CA TYR A 45 -0.25 -0.29 -0.99
C TYR A 45 -0.56 -1.71 -1.49
N MET A 46 -0.33 -2.72 -0.65
CA MET A 46 -0.64 -4.12 -0.95
C MET A 46 -2.12 -4.31 -1.33
N LEU A 47 -3.04 -3.83 -0.48
CA LEU A 47 -4.49 -3.96 -0.74
C LEU A 47 -4.88 -3.32 -2.09
N GLY A 48 -4.36 -2.13 -2.39
CA GLY A 48 -4.63 -1.47 -3.67
C GLY A 48 -4.05 -2.24 -4.87
N ALA A 49 -2.84 -2.79 -4.74
CA ALA A 49 -2.20 -3.60 -5.77
C ALA A 49 -2.97 -4.91 -6.04
N TYR A 50 -3.37 -5.62 -4.98
CA TYR A 50 -4.16 -6.85 -5.10
C TYR A 50 -5.56 -6.57 -5.66
N LEU A 51 -6.19 -5.47 -5.26
CA LEU A 51 -7.48 -5.05 -5.80
C LEU A 51 -7.37 -4.74 -7.30
N ALA A 52 -6.34 -4.00 -7.72
CA ALA A 52 -6.08 -3.71 -9.13
C ALA A 52 -5.80 -4.99 -9.93
N TRP A 53 -5.01 -5.92 -9.38
CA TRP A 53 -4.74 -7.21 -10.00
C TRP A 53 -6.02 -8.04 -10.17
N TRP A 54 -6.84 -8.14 -9.12
CA TRP A 54 -8.10 -8.89 -9.15
C TRP A 54 -9.12 -8.27 -10.13
N LEU A 55 -9.23 -6.93 -10.17
CA LEU A 55 -10.08 -6.26 -11.15
C LEU A 55 -9.54 -6.41 -12.58
N ALA A 56 -8.23 -6.44 -12.77
CA ALA A 56 -7.62 -6.64 -14.08
C ALA A 56 -7.87 -8.07 -14.60
N SER A 57 -7.85 -9.08 -13.74
CA SER A 57 -8.17 -10.46 -14.11
C SER A 57 -9.64 -10.65 -14.49
N LEU A 58 -10.54 -9.87 -13.90
CA LEU A 58 -11.97 -9.89 -14.25
C LEU A 58 -12.30 -9.10 -15.52
N THR A 59 -11.70 -7.92 -15.70
CA THR A 59 -12.04 -6.99 -16.80
C THR A 59 -11.19 -7.18 -18.05
N GLY A 60 -10.03 -7.83 -17.93
CA GLY A 60 -9.01 -7.92 -18.99
C GLY A 60 -8.31 -6.59 -19.29
N SER A 61 -8.61 -5.51 -18.57
CA SER A 61 -8.08 -4.17 -18.81
C SER A 61 -7.42 -3.62 -17.55
N LEU A 62 -6.09 -3.53 -17.58
CA LEU A 62 -5.31 -2.94 -16.49
C LEU A 62 -5.71 -1.48 -16.22
N LEU A 63 -5.95 -0.70 -17.28
CA LEU A 63 -6.33 0.70 -17.13
C LEU A 63 -7.67 0.85 -16.42
N ALA A 64 -8.69 0.08 -16.82
CA ALA A 64 -9.99 0.11 -16.16
C ALA A 64 -9.88 -0.37 -14.70
N ALA A 65 -9.09 -1.41 -14.46
CA ALA A 65 -8.86 -1.93 -13.12
C ALA A 65 -8.19 -0.91 -12.19
N VAL A 66 -7.15 -0.20 -12.65
CA VAL A 66 -6.48 0.84 -11.85
C VAL A 66 -7.42 2.02 -11.59
N LEU A 67 -8.18 2.47 -12.59
CA LEU A 67 -9.15 3.57 -12.44
C LEU A 67 -10.22 3.29 -11.38
N VAL A 68 -10.57 2.02 -11.17
CA VAL A 68 -11.54 1.60 -10.15
C VAL A 68 -10.86 1.26 -8.83
N ALA A 69 -9.70 0.60 -8.85
CA ALA A 69 -8.99 0.17 -7.63
C ALA A 69 -8.49 1.35 -6.80
N VAL A 70 -7.99 2.41 -7.44
CA VAL A 70 -7.49 3.61 -6.76
C VAL A 70 -8.58 4.26 -5.89
N PRO A 71 -9.75 4.67 -6.42
CA PRO A 71 -10.79 5.28 -5.59
C PRO A 71 -11.32 4.33 -4.52
N LEU A 72 -11.46 3.04 -4.80
CA LEU A 72 -11.89 2.06 -3.80
C LEU A 72 -10.90 1.95 -2.62
N THR A 73 -9.61 1.91 -2.92
CA THR A 73 -8.55 1.85 -1.89
C THR A 73 -8.51 3.14 -1.07
N VAL A 74 -8.69 4.30 -1.72
CA VAL A 74 -8.79 5.60 -1.04
C VAL A 74 -9.99 5.64 -0.11
N LEU A 75 -11.16 5.20 -0.57
CA LEU A 75 -12.39 5.15 0.25
C LEU A 75 -12.22 4.21 1.45
N PHE A 76 -11.60 3.06 1.26
CA PHE A 76 -11.28 2.14 2.35
C PHE A 76 -10.30 2.77 3.36
N GLY A 77 -9.26 3.44 2.88
CA GLY A 77 -8.32 4.20 3.71
C GLY A 77 -9.02 5.29 4.52
N MET A 78 -9.92 6.06 3.89
CA MET A 78 -10.72 7.09 4.57
C MET A 78 -11.63 6.49 5.65
N ALA A 79 -12.23 5.33 5.39
CA ALA A 79 -13.06 4.64 6.38
C ALA A 79 -12.22 4.24 7.60
N LEU A 80 -11.04 3.66 7.40
CA LEU A 80 -10.14 3.26 8.51
C LEU A 80 -9.57 4.46 9.25
N GLU A 81 -9.22 5.53 8.53
CA GLU A 81 -8.80 6.79 9.10
C GLU A 81 -9.87 7.32 10.06
N TRP A 82 -11.12 7.39 9.61
CA TRP A 82 -12.23 7.87 10.42
C TRP A 82 -12.60 6.95 11.57
N LEU A 83 -12.53 5.62 11.38
CA LEU A 83 -12.93 4.62 12.37
C LEU A 83 -11.88 4.32 13.43
N LEU A 84 -10.60 4.37 13.06
CA LEU A 84 -9.52 3.89 13.93
C LEU A 84 -8.50 4.99 14.16
N ILE A 85 -7.81 5.43 13.11
CA ILE A 85 -6.60 6.25 13.25
C ILE A 85 -6.93 7.59 13.92
N ARG A 86 -7.99 8.29 13.48
CA ARG A 86 -8.40 9.59 14.04
C ARG A 86 -8.64 9.59 15.54
N ARG A 87 -9.04 8.46 16.14
CA ARG A 87 -9.26 8.33 17.60
C ARG A 87 -7.95 8.32 18.41
N LEU A 88 -6.81 8.09 17.75
CA LEU A 88 -5.49 7.92 18.36
C LEU A 88 -4.54 9.08 18.05
N TYR A 89 -5.00 10.13 17.37
CA TYR A 89 -4.19 11.32 17.06
C TYR A 89 -3.66 11.99 18.33
N GLU A 90 -4.48 12.08 19.36
CA GLU A 90 -4.12 12.71 20.65
C GLU A 90 -3.45 11.74 21.63
N ARG A 91 -3.18 10.50 21.21
CA ARG A 91 -2.60 9.45 22.05
C ARG A 91 -1.12 9.27 21.74
N ASP A 92 -0.41 8.68 22.70
CA ASP A 92 1.02 8.41 22.58
C ASP A 92 1.35 7.55 21.33
N HIS A 93 2.52 7.77 20.75
CA HIS A 93 3.01 7.11 19.55
C HIS A 93 2.99 5.58 19.68
N LEU A 94 3.20 5.05 20.88
CA LEU A 94 3.13 3.61 21.14
C LEU A 94 1.74 3.03 20.80
N PHE A 95 0.65 3.75 21.10
CA PHE A 95 -0.70 3.29 20.74
C PHE A 95 -0.95 3.32 19.23
N GLN A 96 -0.37 4.29 18.52
CA GLN A 96 -0.47 4.39 17.06
C GLN A 96 0.26 3.21 16.40
N VAL A 97 1.45 2.88 16.90
CA VAL A 97 2.24 1.73 16.45
C VAL A 97 1.51 0.42 16.72
N LEU A 98 0.94 0.23 17.92
CA LEU A 98 0.16 -0.98 18.24
C LEU A 98 -1.07 -1.14 17.34
N LEU A 99 -1.83 -0.07 17.10
CA LEU A 99 -2.97 -0.11 16.18
C LEU A 99 -2.51 -0.53 14.78
N THR A 100 -1.49 0.15 14.26
CA THR A 100 -1.04 -0.06 12.88
C THR A 100 -0.36 -1.41 12.69
N TYR A 101 0.32 -1.92 13.71
CA TYR A 101 0.78 -3.32 13.72
C TYR A 101 -0.38 -4.32 13.71
N GLY A 102 -1.42 -4.09 14.50
CA GLY A 102 -2.65 -4.89 14.44
C GLY A 102 -3.30 -4.88 13.05
N LEU A 103 -3.33 -3.72 12.39
CA LEU A 103 -3.82 -3.60 11.02
C LEU A 103 -2.96 -4.37 10.01
N ILE A 104 -1.63 -4.34 10.15
CA ILE A 104 -0.74 -5.17 9.32
C ILE A 104 -1.15 -6.64 9.43
N LEU A 105 -1.27 -7.17 10.65
CA LEU A 105 -1.64 -8.58 10.87
C LEU A 105 -2.99 -8.93 10.26
N VAL A 106 -4.00 -8.08 10.46
CA VAL A 106 -5.35 -8.31 9.91
C VAL A 106 -5.34 -8.30 8.39
N PHE A 107 -4.63 -7.34 7.76
CA PHE A 107 -4.59 -7.25 6.30
C PHE A 107 -3.74 -8.33 5.66
N GLU A 108 -2.66 -8.74 6.31
CA GLU A 108 -1.82 -9.86 5.88
C GLU A 108 -2.61 -11.17 5.89
N GLU A 109 -3.34 -11.43 6.98
CA GLU A 109 -4.19 -12.60 7.10
C GLU A 109 -5.35 -12.56 6.09
N MET A 110 -5.99 -11.40 5.93
CA MET A 110 -7.07 -11.22 4.94
C MET A 110 -6.56 -11.46 3.51
N ARG A 111 -5.34 -11.00 3.18
CA ARG A 111 -4.69 -11.32 1.91
C ARG A 111 -4.51 -12.83 1.77
N SER A 112 -3.93 -13.50 2.77
CA SER A 112 -3.68 -14.95 2.71
C SER A 112 -4.98 -15.74 2.49
N ILE A 113 -6.07 -15.39 3.19
CA ILE A 113 -7.38 -16.04 3.00
C ILE A 113 -7.94 -15.85 1.58
N LEU A 114 -7.78 -14.66 1.01
CA LEU A 114 -8.39 -14.31 -0.29
C LEU A 114 -7.54 -14.77 -1.49
N TRP A 115 -6.22 -14.77 -1.37
CA TRP A 115 -5.29 -14.98 -2.49
C TRP A 115 -4.23 -16.06 -2.26
N GLY A 116 -4.12 -16.62 -1.06
CA GLY A 116 -3.09 -17.58 -0.68
C GLY A 116 -1.77 -16.92 -0.26
N ASP A 117 -0.78 -17.76 0.05
CA ASP A 117 0.57 -17.37 0.48
C ASP A 117 1.51 -17.07 -0.70
#